data_AF-A0A1S3HFX3-F1
#
_entry.id   AF-A0A1S3HFX3-F1
#
_cell.length_a   1.000
_cell.length_b   1.000
_cell.length_c   1.000
_cell.angle_alpha   90.00
_cell.angle_beta   90.00
_cell.angle_gamma   90.00
#
_symmetry.space_group_name_H-M   'P 1'
#
loop_
_entity.id
_entity.type
_entity.pdbx_description
1 polymer ?
#
loop_
_entity_poly.entity_id
_entity_poly.type
_entity_poly.pdbx_seq_one_letter_code
_entity_poly.pdbx_strand_id
1 'polypeptide(L)'
;MTKMSSIYCLLLLLCLGAYTSGQCQIGFVTSNYCKQGQAHCEWLKYVSFKKPFPSPPDVVTAIALLDSWYGGNVRVNLQPTSISTHGFVMNFGVWGQSINPPTHIYRLKAAWTACPKV
;
A
#
# COMPACT_ATOMS: atom_id res chain seq x y z
N MET A 1 28.20 1.79 47.49
CA MET A 1 26.97 2.11 46.71
C MET A 1 27.34 3.06 45.59
N THR A 2 27.69 2.51 44.42
CA THR A 2 28.11 3.26 43.24
C THR A 2 26.89 3.94 42.61
N LYS A 3 26.88 5.28 42.59
CA LYS A 3 25.90 6.08 41.85
C LYS A 3 26.05 5.75 40.36
N MET A 4 25.22 4.84 39.85
CA MET A 4 25.07 4.62 38.40
C MET A 4 24.62 5.94 37.77
N SER A 5 25.53 6.50 36.98
CA SER A 5 25.48 7.84 36.41
C SER A 5 24.30 8.01 35.46
N SER A 6 23.49 9.04 35.71
CA SER A 6 22.34 9.53 34.92
C SER A 6 22.64 9.72 33.42
N ILE A 7 23.92 9.80 33.06
CA ILE A 7 24.40 9.98 31.68
C ILE A 7 24.20 8.71 30.83
N TYR A 8 24.33 7.52 31.42
CA TYR A 8 24.12 6.26 30.68
C TYR A 8 22.66 6.05 30.28
N CYS A 9 21.72 6.48 31.13
CA CYS A 9 20.29 6.44 30.84
C CYS A 9 19.94 7.40 29.68
N LEU A 10 20.54 8.60 29.68
CA LEU A 10 20.36 9.58 28.60
C LEU A 10 20.95 9.10 27.27
N LEU A 11 22.13 8.46 27.30
CA LEU A 11 22.76 7.86 26.12
C LEU A 11 21.94 6.69 25.56
N LEU A 12 21.38 5.83 26.42
CA LEU A 12 20.47 4.74 26.02
C LEU A 12 19.20 5.28 25.34
N LEU A 13 18.62 6.37 25.86
CA LEU A 13 17.44 7.01 25.28
C LEU A 13 17.72 7.68 23.92
N LEU A 14 18.92 8.28 23.76
CA LEU A 14 19.36 8.85 22.48
C LEU A 14 19.62 7.77 21.41
N CYS A 15 20.16 6.62 21.81
CA CYS A 15 20.32 5.48 20.91
C CYS A 15 18.96 4.94 20.44
N LEU A 16 17.96 4.83 21.33
CA LEU A 16 16.62 4.33 20.99
C LEU A 16 15.92 5.16 19.91
N GLY A 17 16.13 6.47 19.87
CA GLY A 17 15.57 7.36 18.84
C GLY A 17 16.07 7.06 17.41
N ALA A 18 17.26 6.47 17.26
CA ALA A 18 17.83 6.11 15.97
C ALA A 18 17.29 4.79 15.40
N TYR A 19 16.62 3.95 16.21
CA TYR A 19 16.09 2.65 15.77
C TYR A 19 14.76 2.75 15.00
N THR A 20 14.18 3.95 14.84
CA THR A 20 12.94 4.10 14.08
C THR A 20 13.13 4.03 12.56
N SER A 21 14.37 3.94 12.07
CA SER A 21 14.70 3.91 10.63
C SER A 21 14.40 2.59 9.92
N GLY A 22 14.05 1.52 10.65
CA GLY A 22 13.88 0.17 10.09
C GLY A 22 12.45 -0.38 10.03
N GLN A 23 11.42 0.39 10.36
CA GLN A 23 10.07 -0.18 10.46
C GLN A 23 9.29 -0.11 9.14
N CYS A 24 8.85 -1.27 8.67
CA CYS A 24 7.87 -1.37 7.61
C CYS A 24 6.55 -0.70 8.03
N GLN A 25 5.83 -0.15 7.05
CA GLN A 25 4.49 0.35 7.22
C GLN A 25 3.53 -0.53 6.42
N ILE A 26 2.38 -0.84 7.01
CA ILE A 26 1.35 -1.68 6.38
C ILE A 26 0.00 -0.97 6.39
N GLY A 27 -0.88 -1.37 5.49
CA GLY A 27 -2.26 -0.90 5.52
C GLY A 27 -3.12 -1.49 4.41
N PHE A 28 -4.29 -0.90 4.26
CA PHE A 28 -5.23 -1.23 3.20
C PHE A 28 -5.62 0.02 2.43
N VAL A 29 -5.90 -0.13 1.15
CA VAL A 29 -6.51 0.91 0.31
C VAL A 29 -7.60 0.24 -0.52
N THR A 30 -8.73 0.93 -0.69
CA THR A 30 -9.90 0.39 -1.40
C THR A 30 -10.17 1.23 -2.64
N SER A 31 -10.53 0.56 -3.73
CA SER A 31 -10.98 1.23 -4.96
C SER A 31 -12.30 1.97 -4.74
N ASN A 32 -12.64 2.86 -5.68
CA ASN A 32 -14.03 3.29 -5.78
C ASN A 32 -14.90 2.10 -6.25
N TYR A 33 -16.20 2.21 -6.03
CA TYR A 33 -17.15 1.22 -6.54
C TYR A 33 -17.38 1.43 -8.04
N CYS A 34 -17.30 0.36 -8.83
CA CYS A 34 -17.68 0.35 -10.25
C CYS A 34 -19.16 0.03 -10.36
N LYS A 35 -19.95 0.97 -10.88
CA LYS A 35 -21.37 0.69 -11.16
C LYS A 35 -21.49 -0.12 -12.44
N GLN A 36 -22.50 -0.98 -12.52
CA GLN A 36 -22.84 -1.66 -13.76
C GLN A 36 -23.17 -0.63 -14.85
N GLY A 37 -22.61 -0.81 -16.06
CA GLY A 37 -22.73 0.15 -17.16
C GLY A 37 -21.75 1.31 -17.13
N GLN A 38 -20.93 1.46 -16.07
CA GLN A 38 -19.81 2.40 -16.07
C GLN A 38 -18.67 1.84 -16.93
N ALA A 39 -18.28 2.59 -17.96
CA ALA A 39 -17.13 2.27 -18.78
C ALA A 39 -15.82 2.55 -18.01
N HIS A 40 -14.83 1.66 -18.15
CA HIS A 40 -13.43 1.87 -17.76
C HIS A 40 -13.22 2.08 -16.25
N CYS A 41 -13.53 1.03 -15.49
CA CYS A 41 -13.31 1.01 -14.05
C CYS A 41 -11.84 0.73 -13.72
N GLU A 42 -11.04 1.80 -13.77
CA GLU A 42 -9.67 1.84 -13.29
C GLU A 42 -9.55 2.95 -12.23
N TRP A 43 -8.79 2.69 -11.17
CA TRP A 43 -8.69 3.64 -10.06
C TRP A 43 -7.25 3.86 -9.64
N LEU A 44 -6.89 5.13 -9.57
CA LEU A 44 -5.66 5.59 -8.93
C LEU A 44 -6.00 6.09 -7.52
N LYS A 45 -5.34 5.54 -6.50
CA LYS A 45 -5.52 5.93 -5.10
C LYS A 45 -4.18 6.26 -4.48
N TYR A 46 -3.98 7.53 -4.11
CA TYR A 46 -2.80 7.91 -3.35
C TYR A 46 -2.87 7.32 -1.93
N VAL A 47 -1.75 6.78 -1.47
CA VAL A 47 -1.56 6.26 -0.12
C VAL A 47 -0.37 6.98 0.50
N SER A 48 -0.64 7.71 1.59
CA SER A 48 0.40 8.36 2.38
C SER A 48 1.00 7.40 3.39
N PHE A 49 2.33 7.40 3.52
CA PHE A 49 3.00 6.80 4.66
C PHE A 49 2.79 7.66 5.90
N LYS A 50 2.59 7.02 7.07
CA LYS A 50 2.43 7.72 8.35
C LYS A 50 3.67 8.51 8.73
N LYS A 51 4.84 7.98 8.38
CA LYS A 51 6.14 8.63 8.50
C LYS A 51 6.86 8.54 7.17
N PRO A 52 7.49 9.61 6.67
CA PRO A 52 8.30 9.52 5.47
C PRO A 52 9.48 8.55 5.66
N PHE A 53 9.79 7.78 4.63
CA PHE A 53 11.01 6.95 4.60
C PHE A 53 12.23 7.81 4.22
N PRO A 54 13.46 7.46 4.64
CA PRO A 54 14.68 8.17 4.25
C PRO A 54 14.94 8.13 2.72
N SER A 55 14.52 7.05 2.06
CA SER A 55 14.57 6.85 0.60
C SER A 55 13.29 6.13 0.16
N PRO A 56 12.91 6.16 -1.13
CA PRO A 56 11.74 5.45 -1.61
C PRO A 56 11.80 3.95 -1.24
N PRO A 57 10.81 3.41 -0.50
CA PRO A 57 10.81 2.02 -0.03
C PRO A 57 10.46 1.05 -1.16
N ASP A 58 10.64 -0.25 -0.91
CA ASP A 58 9.99 -1.30 -1.71
C ASP A 58 8.57 -1.52 -1.21
N VAL A 59 7.60 -1.59 -2.13
CA VAL A 59 6.18 -1.75 -1.82
C VAL A 59 5.65 -3.03 -2.45
N VAL A 60 5.14 -3.93 -1.61
CA VAL A 60 4.46 -5.17 -2.02
C VAL A 60 2.96 -5.00 -1.77
N THR A 61 2.14 -5.58 -2.65
CA THR A 61 0.68 -5.52 -2.53
C THR A 61 0.06 -6.89 -2.72
N ALA A 62 -1.11 -7.08 -2.12
CA ALA A 62 -1.91 -8.28 -2.26
C ALA A 62 -3.41 -7.93 -2.28
N ILE A 63 -4.22 -8.79 -2.89
CA ILE A 63 -5.68 -8.63 -2.88
C ILE A 63 -6.20 -8.96 -1.47
N ALA A 64 -6.93 -8.01 -0.88
CA ALA A 64 -7.60 -8.16 0.41
C ALA A 64 -9.14 -8.18 0.30
N LEU A 65 -9.68 -7.77 -0.84
CA LEU A 65 -11.10 -7.91 -1.21
C LEU A 65 -11.19 -7.92 -2.73
N LEU A 66 -12.00 -8.84 -3.26
CA LEU A 66 -12.37 -8.93 -4.67
C LEU A 66 -13.89 -9.11 -4.75
N ASP A 67 -14.57 -8.13 -5.34
CA ASP A 67 -15.99 -8.19 -5.65
C ASP A 67 -16.15 -8.11 -7.17
N SER A 68 -16.51 -9.24 -7.78
CA SER A 68 -16.51 -9.45 -9.23
C SER A 68 -17.85 -9.99 -9.71
N TRP A 69 -18.24 -9.57 -10.91
CA TRP A 69 -19.41 -10.13 -11.57
C TRP A 69 -19.18 -11.58 -11.99
N TYR A 70 -20.20 -12.41 -11.85
CA TYR A 70 -20.14 -13.85 -12.14
C TYR A 70 -20.03 -14.18 -13.64
N GLY A 71 -20.45 -13.26 -14.52
CA GLY A 71 -20.65 -13.55 -15.94
C GLY A 71 -19.40 -13.45 -16.82
N GLY A 72 -18.24 -13.10 -16.27
CA GLY A 72 -17.00 -12.96 -17.02
C GLY A 72 -15.76 -13.30 -16.20
N ASN A 73 -14.60 -13.39 -16.85
CA ASN A 73 -13.36 -13.72 -16.15
C ASN A 73 -12.90 -12.56 -15.25
N VAL A 74 -12.25 -12.90 -14.15
CA VAL A 74 -11.56 -11.94 -13.28
C VAL A 74 -10.19 -11.60 -13.90
N ARG A 75 -9.97 -10.32 -14.20
CA ARG A 75 -8.73 -9.81 -14.79
C ARG A 75 -8.33 -8.49 -14.14
N VAL A 76 -7.51 -8.56 -13.09
CA VAL A 76 -7.14 -7.41 -12.25
C VAL A 76 -5.64 -7.35 -12.00
N ASN A 77 -5.10 -6.13 -11.89
CA ASN A 77 -3.72 -5.88 -11.49
C ASN A 77 -3.71 -4.85 -10.36
N LEU A 78 -2.98 -5.16 -9.29
CA LEU A 78 -2.72 -4.24 -8.19
C LEU A 78 -1.27 -3.79 -8.29
N GLN A 79 -1.07 -2.58 -8.82
CA GLN A 79 0.27 -2.07 -9.05
C GLN A 79 0.51 -0.82 -8.20
N PRO A 80 1.45 -0.85 -7.23
CA PRO A 80 1.96 0.39 -6.66
C PRO A 80 2.82 1.09 -7.71
N THR A 81 2.56 2.37 -7.94
CA THR A 81 3.28 3.25 -8.86
C THR A 81 3.67 4.54 -8.15
N SER A 82 4.54 5.33 -8.78
CA SER A 82 4.95 6.66 -8.25
C SER A 82 5.40 6.61 -6.79
N ILE A 83 6.17 5.57 -6.43
CA ILE A 83 6.64 5.35 -5.07
C ILE A 83 7.66 6.43 -4.72
N SER A 84 7.39 7.16 -3.64
CA SER A 84 8.22 8.24 -3.10
C SER A 84 8.53 7.95 -1.63
N THR A 85 9.29 8.84 -0.98
CA THR A 85 9.50 8.78 0.47
C THR A 85 8.22 9.03 1.28
N HIS A 86 7.21 9.68 0.71
CA HIS A 86 6.00 10.11 1.44
C HIS A 86 4.78 9.21 1.19
N GLY A 87 4.82 8.40 0.14
CA GLY A 87 3.69 7.58 -0.27
C GLY A 87 3.85 7.03 -1.67
N PHE A 88 2.78 6.43 -2.17
CA PHE A 88 2.70 5.87 -3.52
C PHE A 88 1.28 6.02 -4.07
N VAL A 89 1.10 5.75 -5.36
CA VAL A 89 -0.22 5.63 -6.00
C VAL A 89 -0.54 4.15 -6.19
N MET A 90 -1.65 3.68 -5.61
CA MET A 90 -2.19 2.37 -5.93
C MET A 90 -2.99 2.45 -7.22
N ASN A 91 -2.50 1.76 -8.26
CA ASN A 91 -3.24 1.55 -9.49
C ASN A 91 -4.01 0.21 -9.41
N PHE A 92 -5.34 0.31 -9.37
CA PHE A 92 -6.26 -0.80 -9.51
C PHE A 92 -6.65 -0.94 -10.99
N GLY A 93 -5.86 -1.69 -11.74
CA GLY A 93 -6.08 -1.90 -13.18
C GLY A 93 -7.04 -3.07 -13.45
N VAL A 94 -7.90 -2.90 -14.46
CA VAL A 94 -8.85 -3.94 -14.91
C VAL A 94 -8.84 -4.01 -16.43
N TRP A 95 -8.52 -5.16 -17.01
CA TRP A 95 -8.51 -5.34 -18.48
C TRP A 95 -9.55 -6.35 -18.96
N GLY A 96 -9.82 -6.35 -20.27
CA GLY A 96 -10.89 -7.16 -20.85
C GLY A 96 -12.30 -6.61 -20.57
N GLN A 97 -12.44 -5.31 -20.31
CA GLN A 97 -13.75 -4.67 -20.11
C GLN A 97 -14.57 -4.57 -21.40
N SER A 98 -13.91 -4.64 -22.56
CA SER A 98 -14.54 -4.50 -23.88
C SER A 98 -14.67 -5.83 -24.66
N ILE A 99 -14.40 -6.97 -24.04
CA ILE A 99 -14.54 -8.29 -24.67
C ILE A 99 -15.86 -8.97 -24.27
N ASN A 100 -16.21 -10.11 -24.88
CA ASN A 100 -17.43 -10.85 -24.60
C ASN A 100 -17.13 -12.27 -24.06
N PRO A 101 -17.55 -12.63 -22.83
CA PRO A 101 -18.14 -11.75 -21.82
C PRO A 101 -17.10 -10.76 -21.23
N PRO A 102 -17.54 -9.54 -20.83
CA PRO A 102 -16.63 -8.53 -20.31
C PRO A 102 -16.15 -8.88 -18.89
N THR A 103 -14.92 -8.48 -18.56
CA THR A 103 -14.49 -8.38 -17.16
C THR A 103 -15.28 -7.26 -16.49
N HIS A 104 -15.97 -7.57 -15.39
CA HIS A 104 -16.58 -6.53 -14.54
C HIS A 104 -16.22 -6.76 -13.07
N ILE A 105 -15.61 -5.74 -12.47
CA ILE A 105 -15.14 -5.75 -11.08
C ILE A 105 -15.84 -4.62 -10.35
N TYR A 106 -16.71 -4.95 -9.39
CA TYR A 106 -17.46 -3.98 -8.60
C TYR A 106 -16.54 -3.24 -7.63
N ARG A 107 -15.61 -3.96 -6.98
CA ARG A 107 -14.71 -3.37 -5.97
C ARG A 107 -13.47 -4.22 -5.73
N LEU A 108 -12.37 -3.52 -5.41
CA LEU A 108 -11.11 -4.12 -4.98
C LEU A 108 -10.62 -3.48 -3.68
N LYS A 109 -9.93 -4.25 -2.85
CA LYS A 109 -9.09 -3.74 -1.75
C LYS A 109 -7.70 -4.34 -1.87
N ALA A 110 -6.69 -3.51 -1.78
CA ALA A 110 -5.30 -3.93 -1.70
C ALA A 110 -4.85 -3.88 -0.24
N ALA A 111 -4.26 -4.97 0.26
CA ALA A 111 -3.31 -4.90 1.36
C ALA A 111 -1.97 -4.43 0.79
N TRP A 112 -1.24 -3.60 1.53
CA TRP A 112 0.09 -3.14 1.14
C TRP A 112 1.06 -3.18 2.31
N THR A 113 2.32 -3.46 1.98
CA THR A 113 3.46 -3.42 2.89
C THR A 113 4.58 -2.63 2.22
N ALA A 114 5.09 -1.61 2.88
CA ALA A 114 6.22 -0.79 2.45
C ALA A 114 7.37 -0.95 3.45
N CYS A 115 8.54 -1.37 2.99
CA CYS A 115 9.73 -1.56 3.83
C CYS A 115 10.92 -0.77 3.26
N PRO A 116 11.82 -0.24 4.11
CA PRO A 116 13.09 0.30 3.63
C PRO A 116 13.82 -0.76 2.80
N LYS A 117 14.57 -0.31 1.79
CA LYS A 117 15.47 -1.20 1.04
C LYS A 117 16.55 -1.73 1.98
N VAL A 118 16.82 -3.02 1.88
CA VAL A 118 17.91 -3.70 2.60
C VAL A 118 19.24 -3.28 2.02
#